data_AF-A0A3S5BNM7-F1
#
_entry.id   AF-A0A3S5BNM7-F1
#
_cell.length_a   1.000
_cell.length_b   1.000
_cell.length_c   1.000
_cell.angle_alpha   90.00
_cell.angle_beta   90.00
_cell.angle_gamma   90.00
#
_symmetry.space_group_name_H-M   'P 1'
#
loop_
_entity.id
_entity.type
_entity.pdbx_description
1 polymer ?
#
loop_
_entity_poly.entity_id
_entity_poly.type
_entity_poly.pdbx_seq_one_letter_code
_entity_poly.pdbx_strand_id
1 'polypeptide(L)'
;APNLAFSPLVRSDGPALGIFVHLLYAPLDSVQRGAAGLLHEVTQTREGLDSLVCLSAGAQRRLAELARTARSEAVATYASAVLIRLADWSVTSTANAS
;
A
#
# COMPACT_ATOMS: atom_id res chain seq x y z
N ALA A 1 -0.87 25.01 11.27
CA ALA A 1 -0.78 23.53 11.17
C ALA A 1 -1.91 23.04 10.27
N PRO A 2 -1.69 22.16 9.29
CA PRO A 2 -2.79 21.63 8.51
C PRO A 2 -3.57 20.62 9.36
N ASN A 3 -4.88 20.80 9.43
CA ASN A 3 -5.81 19.91 10.11
C ASN A 3 -5.90 18.58 9.37
N LEU A 4 -5.34 17.52 9.97
CA LEU A 4 -5.60 16.13 9.58
C LEU A 4 -6.93 15.70 10.20
N ALA A 5 -8.04 16.11 9.59
CA ALA A 5 -9.36 15.62 9.96
C ALA A 5 -9.51 14.15 9.54
N PHE A 6 -9.08 13.24 10.39
CA PHE A 6 -9.41 11.82 10.28
C PHE A 6 -10.84 11.63 10.76
N SER A 7 -11.80 11.57 9.83
CA SER A 7 -13.13 11.03 10.12
C SER A 7 -13.08 9.51 9.99
N PRO A 8 -13.24 8.73 11.08
CA PRO A 8 -13.21 7.28 10.99
C PRO A 8 -14.61 6.80 10.63
N LEU A 9 -14.95 6.83 9.33
CA LEU A 9 -16.03 6.00 8.82
C LEU A 9 -15.50 4.56 8.73
N VAL A 10 -15.46 3.90 9.89
CA VAL A 10 -15.21 2.46 10.02
C VAL A 10 -16.37 1.73 9.39
N ARG A 11 -16.21 1.37 8.11
CA ARG A 11 -17.02 0.32 7.46
C ARG A 11 -16.32 -1.02 7.66
N SER A 12 -17.13 -2.07 7.80
CA SER A 12 -16.76 -3.41 8.26
C SER A 12 -15.88 -4.24 7.29
N ASP A 13 -15.18 -3.58 6.36
CA ASP A 13 -14.30 -4.19 5.35
C ASP A 13 -12.81 -3.84 5.60
N GLY A 14 -12.47 -3.51 6.85
CA GLY A 14 -11.10 -3.51 7.38
C GLY A 14 -10.37 -2.14 7.43
N PRO A 15 -10.56 -1.32 8.48
CA PRO A 15 -9.79 -0.07 8.70
C PRO A 15 -8.27 -0.28 8.86
N ALA A 16 -7.82 -1.53 9.02
CA ALA A 16 -6.43 -1.89 9.30
C ALA A 16 -5.47 -1.53 8.15
N LEU A 17 -5.85 -1.74 6.90
CA LEU A 17 -4.97 -1.46 5.76
C LEU A 17 -4.73 0.03 5.56
N GLY A 18 -5.74 0.87 5.81
CA GLY A 18 -5.60 2.32 5.77
C GLY A 18 -4.54 2.83 6.78
N ILE A 19 -4.44 2.19 7.95
CA ILE A 19 -3.42 2.52 8.95
C ILE A 19 -2.03 2.20 8.41
N PHE A 20 -1.82 1.04 7.79
CA PHE A 20 -0.51 0.70 7.21
C PHE A 20 -0.12 1.65 6.08
N VAL A 21 -1.06 2.07 5.24
CA VAL A 21 -0.81 3.11 4.22
C VAL A 21 -0.40 4.44 4.87
N HIS A 22 -1.02 4.82 5.98
CA HIS A 22 -0.64 6.02 6.73
C HIS A 22 0.77 5.90 7.32
N LEU A 23 1.13 4.73 7.87
CA LEU A 23 2.45 4.47 8.44
C LEU A 23 3.60 4.52 7.41
N LEU A 24 3.31 4.42 6.10
CA LEU A 24 4.31 4.68 5.05
C LEU A 24 4.82 6.13 5.01
N TYR A 25 4.12 7.06 5.68
CA TYR A 25 4.55 8.45 5.83
C TYR A 25 5.32 8.70 7.13
N ALA A 26 5.51 7.67 7.97
CA ALA A 26 6.25 7.82 9.22
C ALA A 26 7.71 8.23 8.95
N PRO A 27 8.32 9.06 9.82
CA PRO A 27 9.69 9.51 9.63
C PRO A 27 10.75 8.43 9.95
N LEU A 28 10.33 7.31 10.55
CA LEU A 28 11.22 6.20 10.90
C LEU A 28 11.18 5.10 9.82
N ASP A 29 12.34 4.78 9.25
CA ASP A 29 12.51 3.69 8.28
C ASP A 29 12.02 2.33 8.81
N SER A 30 12.17 2.06 10.11
CA SER A 30 11.69 0.82 10.73
C SER A 30 10.17 0.70 10.66
N VAL A 31 9.45 1.80 10.84
CA VAL A 31 7.98 1.85 10.77
C VAL A 31 7.52 1.72 9.31
N GLN A 32 8.15 2.46 8.39
CA GLN A 32 7.87 2.33 6.96
C GLN A 32 8.12 0.91 6.47
N ARG A 33 9.22 0.27 6.92
CA ARG A 33 9.56 -1.11 6.57
C ARG A 33 8.53 -2.09 7.07
N GLY A 34 8.10 -1.97 8.33
CA GLY A 34 7.07 -2.83 8.91
C GLY A 34 5.73 -2.68 8.17
N ALA A 35 5.33 -1.46 7.86
CA ALA A 35 4.11 -1.18 7.11
C ALA A 35 4.18 -1.71 5.67
N ALA A 36 5.27 -1.45 4.95
CA ALA A 36 5.46 -1.93 3.58
C ALA A 36 5.53 -3.46 3.51
N GLY A 37 6.18 -4.11 4.49
CA GLY A 37 6.23 -5.56 4.58
C GLY A 37 4.87 -6.20 4.84
N LEU A 38 4.05 -5.63 5.74
CA LEU A 38 2.69 -6.12 5.97
C LEU A 38 1.79 -5.91 4.74
N LEU A 39 1.91 -4.77 4.06
CA LEU A 39 1.19 -4.55 2.80
C LEU A 39 1.62 -5.56 1.73
N HIS A 40 2.90 -5.88 1.63
CA HIS A 40 3.39 -6.92 0.73
C HIS A 40 2.77 -8.28 1.02
N GLU A 41 2.70 -8.68 2.29
CA GLU A 41 2.09 -9.95 2.70
C GLU A 41 0.58 -9.97 2.37
N VAL A 42 -0.15 -8.90 2.69
CA VAL A 42 -1.59 -8.77 2.38
C VAL A 42 -1.85 -8.96 0.88
N THR A 43 -1.03 -8.34 0.04
CA THR A 43 -1.17 -8.41 -1.44
C THR A 43 -0.82 -9.77 -2.05
N GLN A 44 -0.32 -10.72 -1.25
CA GLN A 44 -0.16 -12.11 -1.73
C GLN A 44 -1.51 -12.76 -1.96
N THR A 45 -2.54 -12.36 -1.21
CA THR A 45 -3.92 -12.83 -1.37
C THR A 45 -4.70 -11.96 -2.35
N ARG A 46 -5.65 -12.56 -3.09
CA ARG A 46 -6.50 -11.81 -4.04
C ARG A 46 -7.36 -10.77 -3.33
N GLU A 47 -8.00 -11.15 -2.22
CA GLU A 47 -8.84 -10.26 -1.42
C GLU A 47 -8.04 -9.07 -0.85
N GLY A 48 -6.84 -9.31 -0.33
CA GLY A 48 -5.97 -8.26 0.17
C GLY A 48 -5.48 -7.32 -0.93
N LEU A 49 -5.22 -7.86 -2.12
CA LEU A 49 -4.85 -7.07 -3.30
C LEU A 49 -6.02 -6.20 -3.79
N ASP A 50 -7.22 -6.77 -3.92
CA ASP A 50 -8.45 -6.04 -4.27
C ASP A 50 -8.75 -4.94 -3.23
N SER A 51 -8.53 -5.23 -1.94
CA SER A 51 -8.69 -4.25 -0.86
C SER A 51 -7.69 -3.09 -0.98
N LEU A 52 -6.43 -3.38 -1.31
CA LEU A 52 -5.41 -2.34 -1.49
C LEU A 52 -5.70 -1.45 -2.71
N VAL A 53 -6.19 -2.03 -3.80
CA VAL A 53 -6.64 -1.28 -5.00
C VAL A 53 -7.75 -0.30 -4.64
N CYS A 54 -8.70 -0.69 -3.78
CA CYS A 54 -9.83 0.14 -3.38
C CYS A 54 -9.49 1.29 -2.41
N LEU A 55 -8.37 1.23 -1.68
CA LEU A 55 -8.09 2.19 -0.59
C LEU A 55 -7.72 3.60 -1.05
N SER A 56 -7.01 3.75 -2.17
CA SER A 56 -6.85 5.00 -2.95
C SER A 56 -5.60 4.95 -3.83
N ALA A 57 -5.63 5.70 -4.94
CA ALA A 57 -4.44 6.02 -5.74
C ALA A 57 -3.31 6.70 -4.92
N GLY A 58 -3.61 7.25 -3.74
CA GLY A 58 -2.63 7.83 -2.83
C GLY A 58 -1.67 6.79 -2.24
N ALA A 59 -2.15 5.56 -1.97
CA ALA A 59 -1.32 4.47 -1.49
C ALA A 59 -0.28 4.06 -2.54
N GLN A 60 -0.72 3.84 -3.78
CA GLN A 60 0.15 3.49 -4.89
C GLN A 60 1.19 4.58 -5.18
N ARG A 61 0.78 5.86 -5.12
CA ARG A 61 1.72 6.99 -5.28
C ARG A 61 2.80 6.98 -4.21
N ARG A 62 2.43 6.74 -2.95
CA ARG A 62 3.40 6.72 -1.84
C ARG A 62 4.38 5.55 -1.98
N LEU A 63 3.90 4.38 -2.35
CA LEU A 63 4.75 3.22 -2.63
C LEU A 63 5.70 3.50 -3.80
N ALA A 64 5.24 4.15 -4.87
CA ALA A 64 6.09 4.51 -6.02
C ALA A 64 7.16 5.57 -5.68
N GLU A 65 6.89 6.43 -4.71
CA GLU A 65 7.89 7.34 -4.16
C GLU A 65 8.94 6.56 -3.36
N LEU A 66 8.50 5.75 -2.39
CA LEU A 66 9.39 4.94 -1.54
C LEU A 66 10.28 3.99 -2.35
N ALA A 67 9.74 3.35 -3.38
CA ALA A 67 10.49 2.48 -4.27
C ALA A 67 11.71 3.16 -4.92
N ARG A 68 11.64 4.49 -5.14
CA ARG A 68 12.71 5.26 -5.79
C ARG A 68 13.59 6.04 -4.83
N THR A 69 13.01 6.55 -3.74
CA THR A 69 13.67 7.55 -2.89
C THR A 69 13.95 7.06 -1.47
N ALA A 70 13.49 5.87 -1.08
CA ALA A 70 13.80 5.35 0.24
C ALA A 70 15.30 5.09 0.39
N ARG A 71 15.86 5.53 1.51
CA ARG A 71 17.26 5.25 1.87
C ARG A 71 17.44 3.79 2.29
N SER A 72 16.43 3.23 2.95
CA SER A 72 16.41 1.83 3.35
C SER A 72 16.09 0.94 2.16
N GLU A 73 17.06 0.09 1.78
CA GLU A 73 16.88 -0.92 0.73
C GLU A 73 15.68 -1.83 1.01
N ALA A 74 15.47 -2.22 2.27
CA ALA A 74 14.32 -3.06 2.63
C ALA A 74 12.98 -2.37 2.36
N VAL A 75 12.86 -1.06 2.63
CA VAL A 75 11.65 -0.28 2.33
C VAL A 75 11.43 -0.20 0.82
N ALA A 76 12.48 0.09 0.05
CA ALA A 76 12.41 0.17 -1.41
C ALA A 76 11.99 -1.17 -2.04
N THR A 77 12.55 -2.28 -1.54
CA THR A 77 12.24 -3.64 -2.01
C THR A 77 10.78 -4.01 -1.76
N TYR A 78 10.26 -3.81 -0.54
CA TYR A 78 8.85 -4.09 -0.26
C TYR A 78 7.91 -3.20 -1.05
N ALA A 79 8.22 -1.91 -1.17
CA ALA A 79 7.40 -0.98 -1.94
C ALA A 79 7.33 -1.40 -3.42
N SER A 80 8.48 -1.77 -4.01
CA SER A 80 8.56 -2.26 -5.38
C SER A 80 7.78 -3.55 -5.57
N ALA A 81 7.89 -4.50 -4.64
CA ALA A 81 7.19 -5.78 -4.71
C ALA A 81 5.66 -5.61 -4.69
N VAL A 82 5.15 -4.71 -3.85
CA VAL A 82 3.72 -4.36 -3.83
C VAL A 82 3.27 -3.75 -5.16
N LEU A 83 4.06 -2.83 -5.74
CA LEU A 83 3.72 -2.20 -7.01
C LEU A 83 3.71 -3.20 -8.18
N ILE A 84 4.68 -4.11 -8.22
CA ILE A 84 4.73 -5.20 -9.21
C ILE A 84 3.45 -6.04 -9.11
N ARG A 85 3.05 -6.40 -7.88
CA ARG A 85 1.85 -7.19 -7.64
C ARG A 85 0.57 -6.47 -8.09
N LEU A 86 0.47 -5.17 -7.84
CA LEU A 86 -0.64 -4.33 -8.32
C LEU A 86 -0.67 -4.24 -9.86
N ALA A 87 0.49 -4.10 -10.50
CA ALA A 87 0.58 -4.06 -11.95
C ALA A 87 0.16 -5.39 -12.58
N ASP A 88 0.61 -6.52 -12.03
CA ASP A 88 0.26 -7.88 -12.48
C ASP A 88 -1.25 -8.15 -12.37
N TRP A 89 -1.90 -7.65 -11.30
CA TRP A 89 -3.35 -7.72 -11.15
C TRP A 89 -4.09 -6.95 -12.24
N SER A 90 -3.63 -5.75 -12.60
CA SER A 90 -4.28 -4.95 -13.64
C SER A 90 -4.26 -5.67 -15.00
N VAL A 91 -3.14 -6.31 -15.34
CA VAL A 91 -2.97 -7.09 -16.57
C VAL A 91 -3.93 -8.28 -16.57
N THR A 92 -3.95 -9.05 -15.48
CA THR A 92 -4.81 -10.24 -15.34
C THR A 92 -6.31 -9.87 -15.35
N SER A 93 -6.68 -8.75 -14.73
CA SER A 93 -8.07 -8.28 -14.73
C SER A 93 -8.54 -7.85 -16.12
N THR A 94 -7.67 -7.24 -16.94
CA THR A 94 -8.02 -6.88 -18.32
C THR A 94 -8.11 -8.10 -19.24
N ALA A 95 -7.25 -9.11 -19.03
CA ALA A 95 -7.25 -10.35 -19.82
C ALA A 95 -8.51 -11.20 -19.58
N ASN A 96 -9.04 -11.22 -18.35
CA ASN A 96 -10.27 -11.96 -18.03
C ASN A 96 -11.57 -11.22 -18.38
N ALA A 97 -11.49 -9.95 -18.81
CA ALA A 97 -12.65 -9.14 -19.21
C ALA A 97 -12.87 -9.11 -20.74
N SER A 98 -12.06 -9.86 -21.49
CA SER A 98 -12.09 -9.99 -22.96
C SER A 98 -12.51 -11.40 -23.36
#